data_AF-A8F8X2-F1
#
_entry.id   AF-A8F8X2-F1
#
_cell.length_a   1.000
_cell.length_b   1.000
_cell.length_c   1.000
_cell.angle_alpha   90.00
_cell.angle_beta   90.00
_cell.angle_gamma   90.00
#
_symmetry.space_group_name_H-M   'P 1'
#
loop_
_entity.id
_entity.type
_entity.pdbx_description
1 polymer ?
#
loop_
_entity_poly.entity_id
_entity_poly.type
_entity_poly.pdbx_seq_one_letter_code
_entity_poly.pdbx_strand_id
1 'polypeptide(L)'
;MRNLSSFLIGLCFWLVLHPKLDILTVFIAGLIFIVQNAINIDFKPRRLIIFLIKLVYSFLLAILQSFKLITKGYFFNSKIQSTKVITDEELFEKTILITLTPYTLVIEDQHGHLIVHELVEEEKR
;
A
#
# COMPACT_ATOMS: atom_id res chain seq x y z
N MET A 1 -23.02 -7.83 -6.78
CA MET A 1 -22.42 -7.34 -5.50
C MET A 1 -21.10 -6.58 -5.69
N ARG A 2 -20.21 -6.97 -6.62
CA ARG A 2 -18.90 -6.31 -6.84
C ARG A 2 -19.01 -4.82 -7.25
N ASN A 3 -19.98 -4.47 -8.08
CA ASN A 3 -20.11 -3.09 -8.59
C ASN A 3 -20.62 -2.13 -7.49
N LEU A 4 -21.48 -2.60 -6.59
CA LEU A 4 -21.99 -1.81 -5.46
C LEU A 4 -20.89 -1.48 -4.44
N SER A 5 -19.99 -2.42 -4.15
CA SER A 5 -18.88 -2.15 -3.22
C SER A 5 -17.86 -1.18 -3.80
N SER A 6 -17.59 -1.24 -5.11
CA SER A 6 -16.77 -0.24 -5.80
C SER A 6 -17.38 1.16 -5.73
N PHE A 7 -18.71 1.27 -5.91
CA PHE A 7 -19.41 2.55 -5.76
C PHE A 7 -19.26 3.14 -4.37
N LEU A 8 -19.51 2.33 -3.33
CA LEU A 8 -19.47 2.78 -1.95
C LEU A 8 -18.09 3.26 -1.55
N ILE A 9 -17.03 2.55 -1.95
CA ILE A 9 -15.65 2.98 -1.67
C ILE A 9 -15.30 4.26 -2.43
N GLY A 10 -15.67 4.36 -3.71
CA GLY A 10 -15.49 5.59 -4.48
C GLY A 10 -16.21 6.79 -3.84
N LEU A 11 -17.44 6.59 -3.36
CA LEU A 11 -18.22 7.60 -2.67
C LEU A 11 -17.57 7.97 -1.32
N CYS A 12 -17.05 7.01 -0.56
CA CYS A 12 -16.29 7.29 0.66
C CYS A 12 -15.05 8.16 0.39
N PHE A 13 -14.24 7.84 -0.63
CA PHE A 13 -13.10 8.67 -1.02
C PHE A 13 -13.54 10.07 -1.44
N TRP A 14 -14.64 10.17 -2.19
CA TRP A 14 -15.19 11.45 -2.60
C TRP A 14 -15.66 12.30 -1.41
N LEU A 15 -16.29 11.70 -0.40
CA LEU A 15 -16.70 12.40 0.82
C LEU A 15 -15.51 12.88 1.66
N VAL A 16 -14.41 12.13 1.66
CA VAL A 16 -13.16 12.58 2.31
C VAL A 16 -12.58 13.78 1.58
N LEU A 17 -12.60 13.78 0.24
CA LEU A 17 -12.12 14.90 -0.59
C LEU A 17 -13.04 16.12 -0.52
N HIS A 18 -14.35 15.89 -0.47
CA HIS A 18 -15.38 16.92 -0.50
C HIS A 18 -16.44 16.64 0.58
N PRO A 19 -16.22 17.09 1.84
CA PRO A 19 -17.07 16.74 2.97
C PRO A 19 -18.46 17.39 2.92
N LYS A 20 -18.67 18.35 2.02
CA LYS A 20 -19.99 18.94 1.77
C LYS A 20 -20.76 18.04 0.80
N LEU A 21 -21.80 17.42 1.32
CA LEU A 21 -22.82 16.67 0.59
C LEU A 21 -23.84 17.65 0.00
N ASP A 22 -23.68 17.99 -1.27
CA ASP A 22 -24.71 18.67 -2.05
C ASP A 22 -25.36 17.67 -3.02
N ILE A 23 -26.60 17.96 -3.44
CA ILE A 23 -27.37 17.11 -4.37
C ILE A 23 -26.61 16.95 -5.70
N LEU A 24 -25.94 18.02 -6.13
CA LEU A 24 -25.10 18.04 -7.32
C LEU A 24 -23.89 17.09 -7.18
N THR A 25 -23.35 16.96 -5.96
CA THR A 25 -22.23 16.08 -5.64
C THR A 25 -22.62 14.60 -5.76
N VAL A 26 -23.81 14.24 -5.25
CA VAL A 26 -24.36 12.88 -5.36
C VAL A 26 -24.65 12.53 -6.82
N PHE A 27 -25.16 13.50 -7.60
CA PHE A 27 -25.43 13.32 -9.03
C PHE A 27 -24.14 13.07 -9.84
N ILE A 28 -23.08 13.86 -9.60
CA ILE A 28 -21.77 13.67 -10.25
C ILE A 28 -21.18 12.31 -9.88
N ALA A 29 -21.22 11.92 -8.60
CA ALA A 29 -20.74 10.61 -8.16
C ALA A 29 -21.50 9.45 -8.84
N GLY A 30 -22.82 9.59 -9.02
CA GLY A 30 -23.64 8.64 -9.78
C GLY A 30 -23.25 8.55 -11.27
N LEU A 31 -22.99 9.68 -11.92
CA LEU A 31 -22.52 9.73 -13.32
C LEU A 31 -21.16 9.04 -13.50
N ILE A 32 -20.21 9.35 -12.62
CA ILE A 32 -18.87 8.72 -12.62
C ILE A 32 -19.01 7.21 -12.45
N PHE A 33 -19.91 6.75 -11.58
CA PHE A 33 -20.16 5.32 -11.40
C PHE A 33 -20.71 4.64 -12.65
N ILE A 34 -21.66 5.27 -13.35
CA ILE A 34 -22.20 4.73 -14.61
C ILE A 34 -21.08 4.62 -15.66
N VAL A 35 -20.26 5.65 -15.80
CA VAL A 35 -19.10 5.64 -16.70
C VAL A 35 -18.09 4.56 -16.31
N GLN A 36 -17.80 4.40 -15.02
CA GLN A 36 -16.90 3.36 -14.52
C GLN A 36 -17.41 1.94 -14.81
N ASN A 37 -18.73 1.71 -14.71
CA ASN A 37 -19.32 0.41 -15.08
C ASN A 37 -19.25 0.18 -16.60
N ALA A 38 -19.39 1.22 -17.42
CA ALA A 38 -19.29 1.10 -18.87
C ALA A 38 -17.86 0.77 -19.34
N ILE A 39 -16.84 1.24 -18.62
CA ILE A 39 -15.42 1.04 -18.97
C ILE A 39 -14.89 -0.34 -18.49
N ASN A 40 -15.70 -1.16 -17.80
CA ASN A 40 -15.29 -2.49 -17.29
C ASN A 40 -13.98 -2.46 -16.47
N ILE A 41 -13.76 -1.41 -15.69
CA ILE A 41 -12.60 -1.32 -14.80
C ILE A 41 -12.73 -2.39 -13.72
N ASP A 42 -11.82 -3.36 -13.70
CA ASP A 42 -11.82 -4.50 -12.78
C ASP A 42 -11.31 -4.09 -11.37
N PHE A 43 -12.02 -3.16 -10.74
CA PHE A 43 -11.69 -2.67 -9.40
C PHE A 43 -12.03 -3.73 -8.34
N LYS A 44 -11.04 -4.07 -7.50
CA LYS A 44 -11.15 -5.09 -6.44
C LYS A 44 -11.19 -4.44 -5.05
N PRO A 45 -12.36 -3.92 -4.62
CA PRO A 45 -12.49 -3.10 -3.42
C PRO A 45 -12.01 -3.80 -2.14
N ARG A 46 -12.29 -5.10 -2.01
CA ARG A 46 -11.87 -5.90 -0.86
C ARG A 46 -10.34 -5.98 -0.74
N ARG A 47 -9.62 -6.12 -1.87
CA ARG A 47 -8.16 -6.16 -1.87
C ARG A 47 -7.57 -4.82 -1.44
N LEU A 48 -8.12 -3.71 -1.95
CA LEU A 48 -7.70 -2.36 -1.58
C LEU A 48 -7.85 -2.08 -0.08
N ILE A 49 -8.97 -2.49 0.53
CA ILE A 49 -9.16 -2.35 1.99
C ILE A 49 -8.12 -3.15 2.77
N ILE A 50 -7.89 -4.41 2.40
CA ILE A 50 -6.89 -5.26 3.07
C ILE A 50 -5.50 -4.63 2.94
N PHE A 51 -5.16 -4.13 1.75
CA PHE A 51 -3.91 -3.43 1.50
C PHE A 51 -3.76 -2.18 2.38
N LEU A 52 -4.78 -1.33 2.46
CA LEU A 52 -4.80 -0.14 3.33
C LEU A 52 -4.58 -0.48 4.81
N ILE A 53 -5.21 -1.54 5.30
CA ILE A 53 -5.02 -1.99 6.70
C ILE A 53 -3.56 -2.43 6.92
N LYS A 54 -3.02 -3.26 6.02
CA LYS A 54 -1.60 -3.67 6.08
C LYS A 54 -0.67 -2.45 6.03
N LEU A 55 -0.97 -1.48 5.16
CA LEU A 55 -0.19 -0.27 4.96
C LEU A 55 -0.08 0.53 6.26
N VAL A 56 -1.20 0.81 6.91
CA VAL A 56 -1.25 1.55 8.18
C VAL A 56 -0.51 0.78 9.28
N TYR A 57 -0.72 -0.53 9.36
CA TYR A 57 -0.04 -1.37 10.34
C TYR A 57 1.49 -1.36 10.16
N SER A 58 1.98 -1.60 8.93
CA SER A 58 3.41 -1.57 8.61
C SER A 58 4.02 -0.20 8.88
N PHE A 59 3.33 0.89 8.53
CA PHE A 59 3.78 2.25 8.79
C PHE A 59 3.93 2.54 10.30
N LEU A 60 2.94 2.17 11.11
CA LEU A 60 3.02 2.34 12.57
C LEU A 60 4.17 1.52 13.18
N LEU A 61 4.35 0.28 12.72
CA LEU A 61 5.50 -0.54 13.13
C LEU A 61 6.82 0.11 12.73
N ALA A 62 6.93 0.65 11.52
CA ALA A 62 8.12 1.33 11.04
C ALA A 62 8.48 2.53 11.94
N ILE A 63 7.50 3.38 12.29
CA ILE A 63 7.71 4.50 13.22
C ILE A 63 8.29 4.02 14.55
N LEU A 64 7.65 3.03 15.19
CA LEU A 64 8.10 2.50 16.48
C LEU A 64 9.52 1.94 16.41
N GLN A 65 9.88 1.32 15.29
CA GLN A 65 11.19 0.72 15.11
C GLN A 65 12.26 1.75 14.73
N SER A 66 11.91 2.81 13.99
CA SER A 66 12.78 3.97 13.78
C SER A 66 13.14 4.65 15.10
N PHE A 67 12.20 4.76 16.06
CA PHE A 67 12.52 5.22 17.42
C PHE A 67 13.48 4.25 18.14
N LYS A 68 13.27 2.93 18.01
CA LYS A 68 14.19 1.92 18.59
C LYS A 68 15.61 2.04 18.03
N LEU A 69 15.77 2.26 16.73
CA LEU A 69 17.05 2.49 16.05
C LEU A 69 17.84 3.63 16.67
N ILE A 70 17.18 4.76 16.93
CA ILE A 70 17.81 5.93 17.57
C ILE A 70 18.27 5.58 18.99
N THR A 71 17.52 4.73 19.71
CA THR A 71 17.82 4.39 21.11
C THR A 71 18.84 3.27 21.32
N LYS A 72 18.97 2.31 20.38
CA LYS A 72 19.76 1.08 20.58
C LYS A 72 21.22 1.15 20.11
N GLY A 73 21.64 2.22 19.44
CA GLY A 73 22.98 2.31 18.86
C GLY A 73 23.14 1.42 17.63
N TYR A 74 23.97 1.85 16.68
CA TYR A 74 24.07 1.28 15.34
C TYR A 74 24.88 -0.02 15.31
N PHE A 75 24.22 -1.17 15.45
CA PHE A 75 24.79 -2.50 15.18
C PHE A 75 23.88 -3.25 14.21
N PHE A 76 23.92 -2.86 12.93
CA PHE A 76 23.14 -3.49 11.88
C PHE A 76 24.05 -3.86 10.72
N ASN A 77 23.92 -5.09 10.22
CA ASN A 77 24.56 -5.55 9.00
C ASN A 77 23.62 -5.35 7.81
N SER A 78 24.18 -4.95 6.67
CA SER A 78 23.46 -4.88 5.40
C SER A 78 23.37 -6.27 4.76
N LYS A 79 22.17 -6.65 4.32
CA LYS A 79 21.90 -7.87 3.56
C LYS A 79 21.06 -7.51 2.33
N ILE A 80 21.43 -8.06 1.18
CA ILE A 80 20.66 -7.93 -0.06
C ILE A 80 19.91 -9.24 -0.31
N GLN A 81 18.60 -9.16 -0.52
CA GLN A 81 17.74 -10.29 -0.88
C GLN A 81 16.98 -10.02 -2.17
N SER A 82 16.68 -11.06 -2.95
CA SER A 82 15.83 -10.96 -4.14
C SER A 82 14.52 -11.70 -3.93
N THR A 83 13.40 -11.07 -4.27
CA THR A 83 12.07 -11.67 -4.22
C THR A 83 11.45 -11.68 -5.61
N LYS A 84 10.97 -12.86 -6.05
CA LYS A 84 10.30 -13.01 -7.34
C LYS A 84 8.91 -12.34 -7.31
N VAL A 85 8.56 -11.68 -8.39
CA VAL A 85 7.26 -11.02 -8.61
C VAL A 85 6.61 -11.57 -9.87
N ILE A 86 5.31 -11.79 -9.82
CA ILE A 86 4.56 -12.49 -10.87
C ILE A 86 3.66 -11.53 -11.66
N THR A 87 3.20 -10.43 -11.05
CA THR A 87 2.29 -9.46 -11.69
C THR A 87 2.57 -8.01 -11.29
N ASP A 88 2.16 -7.04 -12.11
CA ASP A 88 2.33 -5.60 -11.83
C ASP A 88 1.60 -5.14 -10.56
N GLU A 89 0.42 -5.71 -10.27
CA GLU A 89 -0.34 -5.44 -9.03
C GLU A 89 0.46 -5.92 -7.80
N GLU A 90 1.09 -7.09 -7.90
CA GLU A 90 1.93 -7.66 -6.85
C GLU A 90 3.27 -6.90 -6.71
N LEU A 91 3.82 -6.40 -7.81
CA LEU A 91 5.01 -5.54 -7.82
C LEU A 91 4.76 -4.29 -6.98
N PHE A 92 3.66 -3.59 -7.26
CA PHE A 92 3.29 -2.38 -6.54
C PHE A 92 3.02 -2.67 -5.05
N GLU A 93 2.23 -3.71 -4.74
CA GLU A 93 1.95 -4.09 -3.35
C GLU A 93 3.24 -4.42 -2.59
N LYS A 94 4.12 -5.26 -3.15
CA LYS A 94 5.38 -5.65 -2.50
C LYS A 94 6.33 -4.48 -2.36
N THR A 95 6.50 -3.64 -3.37
CA THR A 95 7.41 -2.49 -3.30
C THR A 95 7.02 -1.56 -2.15
N ILE A 96 5.74 -1.23 -2.03
CA ILE A 96 5.25 -0.37 -0.97
C ILE A 96 5.36 -1.05 0.39
N LEU A 97 4.91 -2.30 0.51
CA LEU A 97 4.94 -3.01 1.78
C LEU A 97 6.35 -3.24 2.28
N ILE A 98 7.30 -3.60 1.42
CA ILE A 98 8.71 -3.81 1.77
C ILE A 98 9.34 -2.49 2.20
N THR A 99 9.13 -1.42 1.44
CA THR A 99 9.71 -0.10 1.79
C THR A 99 9.14 0.47 3.08
N LEU A 100 7.88 0.15 3.40
CA LEU A 100 7.24 0.53 4.66
C LEU A 100 7.41 -0.51 5.77
N THR A 101 8.03 -1.65 5.47
CA THR A 101 8.44 -2.60 6.50
C THR A 101 9.76 -2.09 7.09
N PRO A 102 9.86 -2.04 8.42
CA PRO A 102 11.08 -1.55 9.04
C PRO A 102 12.31 -2.33 8.58
N TYR A 103 13.44 -1.64 8.50
CA TYR A 103 14.75 -2.18 8.12
C TYR A 103 14.87 -2.67 6.67
N THR A 104 13.82 -2.58 5.86
CA THR A 104 13.85 -3.03 4.47
C THR A 104 13.60 -1.89 3.49
N LEU A 105 14.33 -1.87 2.37
CA LEU A 105 14.18 -0.90 1.30
C LEU A 105 14.34 -1.58 -0.05
N VAL A 106 13.41 -1.32 -0.97
CA VAL A 106 13.55 -1.80 -2.35
C VAL A 106 14.50 -0.88 -3.11
N ILE A 107 15.54 -1.46 -3.74
CA ILE A 107 16.55 -0.71 -4.50
C ILE A 107 16.18 -0.68 -5.99
N GLU A 108 15.82 -1.82 -6.57
CA GLU A 108 15.65 -1.94 -8.02
C GLU A 108 14.66 -3.06 -8.38
N ASP A 109 13.93 -2.85 -9.47
CA ASP A 109 13.14 -3.88 -10.16
C ASP A 109 13.92 -4.32 -11.40
N GLN A 110 14.46 -5.54 -11.37
CA GLN A 110 15.11 -6.14 -12.53
C GLN A 110 14.36 -7.41 -12.95
N HIS A 111 13.74 -7.36 -14.13
CA HIS A 111 13.18 -8.52 -14.83
C HIS A 111 12.26 -9.42 -13.97
N GLY A 112 11.33 -8.83 -13.19
CA GLY A 112 10.38 -9.59 -12.37
C GLY A 112 10.96 -10.07 -11.03
N HIS A 113 12.06 -9.45 -10.58
CA HIS A 113 12.65 -9.64 -9.27
C HIS A 113 12.82 -8.29 -8.58
N LEU A 114 12.31 -8.19 -7.34
CA LEU A 114 12.55 -7.06 -6.46
C LEU A 114 13.84 -7.29 -5.67
N ILE A 115 14.79 -6.37 -5.79
CA ILE A 115 16.00 -6.34 -4.99
C ILE A 115 15.71 -5.54 -3.72
N VAL A 116 15.83 -6.21 -2.57
CA VAL A 116 15.54 -5.67 -1.24
C VAL A 116 16.83 -5.56 -0.45
N HIS A 117 17.12 -4.37 0.05
CA HIS A 117 18.13 -4.11 1.06
C HIS A 117 17.52 -4.24 2.45
N GLU A 118 18.05 -5.12 3.28
CA GLU A 118 17.62 -5.37 4.65
C GLU A 118 18.74 -5.00 5.62
N LEU A 119 18.39 -4.36 6.73
CA LEU A 119 19.26 -4.11 7.87
C LEU A 119 18.97 -5.16 8.95
N VAL A 120 19.93 -6.05 9.22
CA VAL A 120 19.80 -7.14 10.20
C VAL A 120 20.53 -6.76 11.48
N GLU A 121 19.85 -6.79 12.63
CA GLU A 121 20.45 -6.51 13.96
C GLU A 121 21.56 -7.54 14.22
N GLU A 122 22.77 -7.09 14.54
CA GLU A 122 23.83 -8.00 14.98
C GLU A 122 23.49 -8.53 16.38
N GLU A 123 23.27 -9.84 16.51
CA GLU A 123 23.27 -10.48 17.81
C GLU A 123 24.65 -10.27 18.45
N LYS A 124 24.69 -9.43 19.49
CA LYS A 124 25.86 -9.32 20.37
C LYS A 124 26.16 -10.71 20.91
N ARG A 125 27.24 -11.34 20.41
CA ARG A 125 27.90 -12.47 21.04
C ARG A 125 28.42 -12.10 22.42
#